data_AF-A0A2W4M020-F1
#
_entry.id   AF-A0A2W4M020-F1
#
_cell.length_a   1.000
_cell.length_b   1.000
_cell.length_c   1.000
_cell.angle_alpha   90.00
_cell.angle_beta   90.00
_cell.angle_gamma   90.00
#
_symmetry.space_group_name_H-M   'P 1'
#
loop_
_entity.id
_entity.type
_entity.pdbx_description
1 polymer ?
#
loop_
_entity_poly.entity_id
_entity_poly.type
_entity_poly.pdbx_seq_one_letter_code
_entity_poly.pdbx_strand_id
1 'polypeptide(L)' 'QTATPLPGPANRPIALQAGADVASAVSNPVVGCGGITSADEARQFLAVGAQAVQVGAALLADPYAAVRIADALEAG' A
#
# COMPACT_ATOMS: atom_id res chain seq x y z
N GLN A 1 -13.70 19.31 10.15
CA GLN A 1 -12.51 18.71 10.78
C GLN A 1 -11.55 18.35 9.67
N THR A 2 -10.65 19.27 9.28
CA THR A 2 -9.67 19.01 8.23
C THR A 2 -8.58 18.12 8.82
N ALA A 3 -8.73 16.81 8.66
CA ALA A 3 -7.69 15.85 9.01
C ALA A 3 -6.49 16.10 8.09
N THR A 4 -5.39 16.60 8.65
CA THR A 4 -4.12 16.68 7.94
C THR A 4 -3.73 15.27 7.50
N PRO A 5 -3.46 15.00 6.21
CA PRO A 5 -3.02 13.69 5.77
C PRO A 5 -1.70 13.36 6.49
N LEU A 6 -1.66 12.22 7.17
CA LEU A 6 -0.44 11.78 7.83
C LEU A 6 0.61 11.45 6.76
N PRO A 7 1.86 11.97 6.88
CA PRO A 7 2.90 11.74 5.89
C PRO A 7 3.32 10.27 5.86
N GLY A 8 3.20 9.65 4.68
CA GLY A 8 3.87 8.41 4.31
C GLY A 8 3.83 7.29 5.38
N PRO A 9 4.98 6.67 5.75
CA PRO A 9 5.05 5.46 6.57
C PRO A 9 4.24 5.48 7.87
N ALA A 10 4.01 6.67 8.45
CA ALA A 10 3.22 6.83 9.67
C ALA A 10 1.74 6.44 9.50
N ASN A 11 1.21 6.47 8.27
CA ASN A 11 -0.18 6.09 8.00
C ASN A 11 -0.37 4.57 7.78
N ARG A 12 0.71 3.80 7.66
CA ARG A 12 0.66 2.41 7.18
C ARG A 12 -0.13 1.47 8.09
N PRO A 13 0.02 1.48 9.44
CA PRO A 13 -0.76 0.59 10.30
C PRO A 13 -2.27 0.84 10.19
N ILE A 14 -2.66 2.12 10.05
CA ILE A 14 -4.06 2.53 9.88
C ILE A 14 -4.58 2.07 8.51
N ALA A 15 -3.78 2.26 7.46
CA ALA A 15 -4.13 1.85 6.11
C ALA A 15 -4.27 0.33 5.96
N LEU A 16 -3.44 -0.46 6.65
CA LEU A 16 -3.54 -1.92 6.68
C LEU A 16 -4.81 -2.39 7.38
N GLN A 17 -5.13 -1.83 8.55
CA GLN A 17 -6.36 -2.19 9.27
C GLN A 17 -7.61 -1.83 8.46
N ALA A 18 -7.67 -0.60 7.95
CA ALA A 18 -8.80 -0.16 7.12
C ALA A 18 -8.91 -1.00 5.82
N GLY A 19 -7.78 -1.37 5.22
CA GLY A 19 -7.72 -2.24 4.05
C GLY A 19 -8.29 -3.62 4.35
N ALA A 20 -7.92 -4.22 5.47
CA ALA A 20 -8.43 -5.53 5.92
C ALA A 20 -9.96 -5.49 6.13
N ASP A 21 -10.43 -4.46 6.84
CA ASP A 21 -11.86 -4.29 7.14
C ASP A 21 -12.66 -4.17 5.83
N VAL A 22 -12.22 -3.32 4.90
CA VAL A 22 -12.88 -3.13 3.60
C VAL A 22 -12.81 -4.40 2.76
N ALA A 23 -11.64 -5.04 2.64
CA ALA A 23 -11.47 -6.25 1.84
C ALA A 23 -12.34 -7.41 2.36
N SER A 24 -12.61 -7.47 3.66
CA SER A 24 -13.54 -8.45 4.23
C SER A 24 -15.02 -8.11 4.03
N ALA A 25 -15.34 -6.82 3.85
CA ALA A 25 -16.71 -6.31 3.78
C ALA A 25 -17.28 -6.21 2.35
N VAL A 26 -16.42 -6.15 1.33
CA VAL A 26 -16.82 -5.97 -0.07
C VAL A 26 -16.35 -7.13 -0.94
N SER A 27 -17.08 -7.40 -2.01
CA SER A 27 -16.67 -8.37 -3.04
C SER A 27 -15.85 -7.74 -4.18
N ASN A 28 -15.80 -6.41 -4.23
CA ASN A 28 -15.06 -5.68 -5.25
C ASN A 28 -13.55 -5.76 -5.00
N PRO A 29 -12.72 -5.68 -6.07
CA PRO A 29 -11.29 -5.57 -5.89
C PRO A 29 -10.89 -4.31 -5.11
N VAL A 30 -10.07 -4.50 -4.08
CA VAL A 30 -9.49 -3.47 -3.21
C VAL A 30 -8.04 -3.22 -3.61
N VAL A 31 -7.70 -1.94 -3.75
CA VAL A 31 -6.33 -1.47 -3.98
C VAL A 31 -5.82 -0.79 -2.70
N GLY A 32 -4.74 -1.32 -2.12
CA GLY A 32 -4.12 -0.76 -0.93
C GLY A 32 -3.27 0.48 -1.25
N CYS A 33 -3.39 1.55 -0.46
CA CYS A 33 -2.60 2.77 -0.62
C CYS A 33 -2.22 3.31 0.76
N GLY A 34 -0.93 3.59 0.96
CA GLY A 34 -0.45 4.16 2.22
C GLY A 34 1.03 3.92 2.50
N GLY A 35 1.89 4.85 2.08
CA GLY A 35 3.29 4.89 2.53
C GLY A 35 4.13 3.67 2.18
N ILE A 36 3.86 3.04 1.03
CA ILE A 36 4.58 1.87 0.53
C ILE A 36 5.88 2.32 -0.14
N THR A 37 7.00 1.83 0.36
CA THR A 37 8.36 2.10 -0.13
C THR A 37 9.16 0.82 -0.41
N SER A 38 8.62 -0.35 -0.06
CA SER A 38 9.28 -1.65 -0.29
C SER A 38 8.28 -2.77 -0.65
N ALA A 39 8.81 -3.87 -1.19
CA ALA A 39 8.03 -5.06 -1.51
C ALA A 39 7.45 -5.76 -0.27
N ASP A 40 8.14 -5.73 0.88
CA ASP A 40 7.59 -6.28 2.12
C ASP A 40 6.32 -5.54 2.56
N GLU A 41 6.36 -4.22 2.50
CA GLU A 41 5.20 -3.39 2.81
C GLU A 41 4.05 -3.62 1.82
N ALA A 42 4.35 -3.80 0.53
CA ALA A 42 3.36 -4.19 -0.45
C ALA A 42 2.75 -5.57 -0.14
N ARG A 43 3.57 -6.56 0.25
CA ARG A 43 3.09 -7.90 0.66
C ARG A 43 2.14 -7.82 1.85
N GLN A 44 2.36 -6.92 2.81
CA GLN A 44 1.44 -6.73 3.93
C GLN A 44 0.03 -6.35 3.47
N PHE A 45 -0.09 -5.43 2.50
CA PHE A 45 -1.38 -5.07 1.91
C PHE A 45 -2.03 -6.24 1.16
N LEU A 46 -1.23 -6.99 0.39
CA LEU A 46 -1.73 -8.17 -0.31
C LEU A 46 -2.22 -9.25 0.67
N ALA A 47 -1.50 -9.45 1.78
CA ALA A 47 -1.82 -10.44 2.80
C ALA A 47 -3.13 -10.13 3.55
N VAL A 48 -3.50 -8.86 3.67
CA VAL A 48 -4.78 -8.45 4.29
C VAL A 48 -5.96 -8.41 3.30
N GLY A 49 -5.76 -8.88 2.06
CA GLY A 49 -6.84 -9.07 1.08
C GLY A 49 -6.92 -8.02 -0.02
N ALA A 50 -5.97 -7.08 -0.12
CA ALA A 50 -5.88 -6.22 -1.30
C ALA A 50 -5.41 -7.03 -2.52
N GLN A 51 -5.95 -6.77 -3.71
CA GLN A 51 -5.46 -7.41 -4.95
C GLN A 51 -4.34 -6.63 -5.63
N ALA A 52 -4.17 -5.35 -5.29
CA ALA A 52 -3.10 -4.51 -5.82
C ALA A 52 -2.71 -3.43 -4.81
N VAL A 53 -1.59 -2.75 -5.07
CA VAL A 53 -1.11 -1.63 -4.26
C VAL A 53 -0.77 -0.42 -5.12
N GLN A 54 -0.94 0.77 -4.54
CA GLN A 54 -0.56 2.04 -5.16
C GLN A 54 0.70 2.61 -4.50
N VAL A 55 1.67 2.98 -5.34
CA VAL A 55 2.90 3.67 -4.94
C VAL A 55 2.82 5.12 -5.40
N GLY A 56 2.82 6.06 -4.45
CA GLY A 56 2.69 7.50 -4.73
C GLY A 56 3.87 8.30 -4.19
N ALA A 57 3.91 8.51 -2.86
CA ALA A 57 4.94 9.34 -2.22
C ALA A 57 6.38 8.88 -2.52
N ALA A 58 6.61 7.57 -2.62
CA ALA A 58 7.94 7.04 -2.96
C ALA A 58 8.42 7.48 -4.35
N LEU A 59 7.52 7.73 -5.30
CA LEU A 59 7.86 8.19 -6.65
C LEU A 59 8.46 9.60 -6.67
N LEU A 60 8.19 10.41 -5.64
CA LEU A 60 8.77 11.75 -5.52
C LEU A 60 10.26 11.71 -5.18
N ALA A 61 10.68 10.71 -4.40
CA ALA A 61 12.08 10.48 -4.06
C ALA A 61 12.79 9.63 -5.12
N ASP A 62 12.06 8.69 -5.74
CA ASP A 62 12.60 7.75 -6.69
C ASP A 62 11.58 7.32 -7.75
N PRO A 63 11.73 7.74 -9.02
CA PRO A 63 10.76 7.46 -10.08
C PRO A 63 10.66 5.97 -10.43
N TYR A 64 11.66 5.15 -10.07
CA TYR A 64 11.67 3.71 -10.32
C TYR A 64 11.17 2.89 -9.13
N ALA A 65 10.72 3.54 -8.05
CA ALA A 65 10.26 2.85 -6.85
C ALA A 65 9.17 1.81 -7.17
N ALA A 66 8.18 2.16 -7.99
CA ALA A 66 7.09 1.24 -8.35
C ALA A 66 7.60 0.01 -9.11
N VAL A 67 8.49 0.19 -10.08
CA VAL A 67 9.06 -0.93 -10.87
C VAL A 67 9.90 -1.83 -9.98
N ARG A 68 10.80 -1.28 -9.16
CA ARG A 68 11.62 -2.09 -8.25
C ARG A 68 10.80 -2.88 -7.24
N ILE A 69 9.71 -2.30 -6.74
CA ILE A 69 8.80 -2.99 -5.83
C ILE A 69 8.11 -4.14 -6.56
N ALA A 70 7.63 -3.91 -7.79
CA ALA A 70 7.01 -4.95 -8.62
C ALA A 70 7.99 -6.10 -8.91
N ASP A 71 9.20 -5.80 -9.39
CA ASP A 71 10.23 -6.81 -9.67
C ASP A 71 10.57 -7.64 -8.42
N ALA A 72 10.66 -6.99 -7.25
CA ALA A 72 10.94 -7.67 -5.99
C ALA A 72 9.75 -8.48 -5.43
N LEU A 73 8.52 -8.21 -5.89
CA LEU A 73 7.35 -9.04 -5.60
C LEU A 73 7.30 -10.27 -6.51
N GLU A 74 7.72 -10.15 -7.78
CA GLU A 74 7.77 -11.27 -8.72
C GLU A 74 8.91 -12.24 -8.41
N ALA A 75 10.02 -11.74 -7.86
CA ALA A 75 11.21 -12.54 -7.58
C ALA A 75 11.12 -13.48 -6.36
N GLY A 76 10.07 -13.39 -5.53
CA GLY A 76 9.95 -14.21 -4.32
C GLY A 76 8.53 -14.35 -3.82
#